data_AF-A0A7W1H687-F1
#
_entry.id   AF-A0A7W1H687-F1
#
_cell.length_a   1.000
_cell.length_b   1.000
_cell.length_c   1.000
_cell.angle_alpha   90.00
_cell.angle_beta   90.00
_cell.angle_gamma   90.00
#
_symmetry.space_group_name_H-M   'P 1'
#
loop_
_entity.id
_entity.type
_entity.pdbx_description
1 polymer ?
#
loop_
_entity_poly.entity_id
_entity_poly.type
_entity_poly.pdbx_seq_one_letter_code
_entity_poly.pdbx_strand_id
1 'polypeptide(L)'
;MFDQFTLGIEEEFQIVDPHTRELRSHVVEILEEGVMLLGEQIKPEMIQSMVEAGTGICHNIEEARADITNLRSVISSLARKNGLVIIAASTHPISRWQDQKIFDDERYELLVQELQTVARSLLIFGLHVHVGVPDKDRQIHIMNAARYFLPHVLALTTSSPFWMAHN
;
A
#
# COMPACT_ATOMS: atom_id res chain seq x y z
N MET A 1 -30.87 -5.21 16.12
CA MET A 1 -30.37 -4.95 14.76
C MET A 1 -28.87 -4.90 14.91
N PHE A 2 -28.09 -5.76 14.25
CA PHE A 2 -26.63 -5.62 14.33
C PHE A 2 -26.28 -4.34 13.59
N ASP A 3 -25.52 -3.44 14.23
CA ASP A 3 -25.00 -2.28 13.51
C ASP A 3 -24.15 -2.75 12.34
N GLN A 4 -24.33 -2.10 11.19
CA GLN A 4 -23.69 -2.50 9.94
C GLN A 4 -22.21 -2.09 9.94
N PHE A 5 -21.34 -3.04 9.63
CA PHE A 5 -19.92 -2.74 9.43
C PHE A 5 -19.70 -2.06 8.08
N THR A 6 -18.66 -1.22 8.02
CA THR A 6 -18.15 -0.65 6.77
C THR A 6 -16.74 -1.14 6.49
N LEU A 7 -16.29 -1.00 5.25
CA LEU A 7 -14.97 -1.43 4.78
C LEU A 7 -14.21 -0.24 4.19
N GLY A 8 -12.90 -0.23 4.38
CA GLY A 8 -11.95 0.56 3.61
C GLY A 8 -10.77 -0.34 3.25
N ILE A 9 -10.22 -0.22 2.04
CA ILE A 9 -9.08 -1.03 1.62
C ILE A 9 -8.01 -0.10 1.06
N GLU A 10 -6.79 -0.25 1.55
CA GLU A 10 -5.60 0.46 1.08
C GLU A 10 -4.65 -0.54 0.41
N GLU A 11 -4.07 -0.17 -0.72
CA GLU A 11 -3.06 -0.95 -1.43
C GLU A 11 -1.85 -0.09 -1.76
N GLU A 12 -0.67 -0.62 -1.42
CA GLU A 12 0.61 -0.01 -1.75
C GLU A 12 1.22 -0.71 -2.96
N PHE A 13 1.52 0.07 -4.00
CA PHE A 13 2.06 -0.44 -5.26
C PHE A 13 3.52 -0.06 -5.44
N GLN A 14 4.31 -1.02 -5.92
CA GLN A 14 5.68 -0.83 -6.36
C GLN A 14 5.68 -0.13 -7.73
N ILE A 15 6.41 0.97 -7.89
CA ILE A 15 6.63 1.62 -9.18
C ILE A 15 7.90 1.03 -9.82
N VAL A 16 7.75 0.36 -10.95
CA VAL A 16 8.82 -0.46 -11.56
C VAL A 16 9.09 -0.07 -13.00
N ASP A 17 10.38 0.00 -13.35
CA ASP A 17 10.83 0.08 -14.74
C ASP A 17 10.71 -1.30 -15.41
N PRO A 18 9.91 -1.46 -16.48
CA PRO A 18 9.70 -2.77 -17.10
C PRO A 18 10.95 -3.32 -17.81
N HIS A 19 11.94 -2.49 -18.12
CA HIS A 19 13.19 -2.90 -18.78
C HIS A 19 14.25 -3.35 -17.77
N THR A 20 14.50 -2.55 -16.73
CA THR A 20 15.51 -2.91 -15.71
C THR A 20 14.94 -3.82 -14.63
N ARG A 21 13.61 -3.82 -14.45
CA ARG A 21 12.87 -4.50 -13.37
C ARG A 21 13.22 -3.98 -11.97
N GLU A 22 13.77 -2.79 -11.90
CA GLU A 22 14.08 -2.11 -10.64
C GLU A 22 12.98 -1.12 -10.28
N LEU A 23 12.88 -0.84 -8.98
CA LEU A 23 12.08 0.26 -8.46
C LEU A 23 12.52 1.60 -9.06
N ARG A 24 11.54 2.48 -9.31
CA ARG A 24 11.76 3.85 -9.77
C ARG A 24 11.10 4.84 -8.84
N SER A 25 11.87 5.82 -8.36
CA SER A 25 11.34 6.97 -7.63
C SER A 25 10.65 7.92 -8.59
N HIS A 26 9.34 7.74 -8.79
CA HIS A 26 8.50 8.45 -9.78
C HIS A 26 7.09 8.73 -9.24
N VAL A 27 6.93 8.74 -7.90
CA VAL A 27 5.61 8.92 -7.28
C VAL A 27 5.06 10.32 -7.52
N VAL A 28 5.90 11.36 -7.59
CA VAL A 28 5.48 12.77 -7.72
C VAL A 28 4.68 12.96 -9.01
N GLU A 29 5.20 12.49 -10.13
CA GLU A 29 4.58 12.59 -11.45
C GLU A 29 3.27 11.78 -11.53
N ILE A 30 3.21 10.63 -10.84
CA ILE A 30 1.96 9.85 -10.74
C ILE A 30 0.92 10.62 -9.93
N LEU A 31 1.32 11.30 -8.85
CA LEU A 31 0.43 12.06 -7.99
C LEU A 31 -0.09 13.34 -8.64
N GLU A 32 0.74 14.05 -9.42
CA GLU A 32 0.33 15.28 -10.12
C GLU A 32 -0.93 15.07 -10.97
N GLU A 33 -0.98 13.99 -11.76
CA GLU A 33 -2.18 13.60 -12.50
C GLU A 33 -3.19 12.82 -11.64
N GLY A 34 -2.70 11.99 -10.71
CA GLY A 34 -3.52 11.09 -9.91
C GLY A 34 -4.48 11.81 -8.97
N VAL A 35 -4.02 12.88 -8.30
CA VAL A 35 -4.87 13.67 -7.38
C VAL A 35 -6.03 14.31 -8.12
N MET A 36 -5.86 14.70 -9.38
CA MET A 36 -6.95 15.25 -10.20
C MET A 36 -8.03 14.21 -10.55
N LEU A 37 -7.67 12.93 -10.61
CA LEU A 37 -8.57 11.83 -10.98
C LEU A 37 -9.18 11.11 -9.76
N LEU A 38 -8.42 10.99 -8.68
CA LEU A 38 -8.71 10.16 -7.51
C LEU A 38 -8.82 10.96 -6.20
N GLY A 39 -8.45 12.24 -6.20
CA GLY A 39 -8.48 13.09 -5.01
C GLY A 39 -7.65 12.50 -3.87
N GLU A 40 -8.28 12.35 -2.70
CA GLU A 40 -7.64 11.82 -1.48
C GLU A 40 -7.43 10.30 -1.49
N GLN A 41 -7.94 9.59 -2.50
CA GLN A 41 -7.79 8.14 -2.64
C GLN A 41 -6.40 7.71 -3.15
N ILE A 42 -5.52 8.64 -3.48
CA ILE A 42 -4.13 8.36 -3.89
C ILE A 42 -3.19 9.23 -3.07
N LYS A 43 -2.11 8.64 -2.55
CA LYS A 43 -1.16 9.32 -1.66
C LYS A 43 0.27 8.86 -1.92
N PRO A 44 1.26 9.74 -1.65
CA PRO A 44 2.64 9.29 -1.52
C PRO A 44 2.76 8.43 -0.27
N GLU A 45 3.75 7.54 -0.28
CA GLU A 45 4.26 6.93 0.94
C GLU A 45 5.71 7.34 1.20
N MET A 46 6.27 6.92 2.34
CA MET A 46 7.62 7.29 2.78
C MET A 46 8.67 7.05 1.70
N ILE A 47 8.54 6.00 0.90
CA ILE A 47 9.49 5.66 -0.16
C ILE A 47 8.95 6.13 -1.51
N GLN A 48 9.72 6.94 -2.25
CA GLN A 48 9.28 7.55 -3.52
C GLN A 48 9.01 6.56 -4.66
N SER A 49 9.38 5.29 -4.51
CA SER A 49 9.07 4.21 -5.47
C SER A 49 7.79 3.45 -5.12
N MET A 50 7.00 4.00 -4.21
CA MET A 50 5.70 3.48 -3.78
C MET A 50 4.61 4.50 -4.07
N VAL A 51 3.43 4.00 -4.45
CA VAL A 51 2.19 4.78 -4.46
C VAL A 51 1.13 4.02 -3.67
N GLU A 52 0.47 4.70 -2.75
CA GLU A 52 -0.66 4.16 -1.99
C GLU A 52 -1.97 4.59 -2.65
N ALA A 53 -2.94 3.69 -2.69
CA ALA A 53 -4.32 4.05 -2.99
C ALA A 53 -5.33 3.36 -2.08
N GLY A 54 -6.36 4.12 -1.69
CA GLY A 54 -7.37 3.70 -0.74
C GLY A 54 -8.79 3.85 -1.27
N THR A 55 -9.65 2.88 -1.00
CA THR A 55 -11.08 3.01 -1.29
C THR A 55 -11.71 4.11 -0.44
N GLY A 56 -12.88 4.59 -0.87
CA GLY A 56 -13.81 5.25 0.04
C GLY A 56 -14.32 4.30 1.13
N ILE A 57 -15.29 4.78 1.91
CA ILE A 57 -16.03 3.94 2.85
C ILE A 57 -17.05 3.11 2.06
N CYS A 58 -16.88 1.79 2.06
CA CYS A 58 -17.77 0.85 1.38
C CYS A 58 -18.71 0.14 2.36
N HIS A 59 -19.95 -0.12 1.94
CA HIS A 59 -20.96 -0.78 2.76
C HIS A 59 -21.00 -2.30 2.58
N ASN A 60 -20.31 -2.82 1.55
CA ASN A 60 -20.24 -4.23 1.19
C ASN A 60 -18.99 -4.51 0.31
N ILE A 61 -18.77 -5.77 -0.01
CA ILE A 61 -17.59 -6.22 -0.78
C ILE A 61 -17.71 -5.88 -2.27
N GLU A 62 -18.93 -5.73 -2.79
CA GLU A 62 -19.19 -5.37 -4.18
C GLU A 62 -18.75 -3.93 -4.46
N GLU A 63 -19.08 -3.00 -3.55
CA GLU A 63 -18.61 -1.61 -3.59
C GLU A 63 -17.08 -1.54 -3.49
N ALA A 64 -16.50 -2.23 -2.50
CA ALA A 64 -15.05 -2.27 -2.33
C ALA A 64 -14.33 -2.83 -3.56
N ARG A 65 -14.89 -3.88 -4.18
CA ARG A 65 -14.35 -4.45 -5.43
C ARG A 65 -14.42 -3.46 -6.58
N ALA A 66 -15.54 -2.77 -6.75
CA ALA A 66 -15.69 -1.78 -7.82
C ALA A 66 -14.66 -0.65 -7.67
N ASP A 67 -14.50 -0.14 -6.44
CA ASP A 67 -13.59 0.95 -6.13
C ASP A 67 -12.12 0.55 -6.33
N ILE A 68 -11.67 -0.58 -5.77
CA ILE A 68 -10.31 -1.11 -5.99
C ILE A 68 -10.01 -1.32 -7.47
N THR A 69 -10.98 -1.85 -8.23
CA THR A 69 -10.79 -2.08 -9.67
C THR A 69 -10.56 -0.77 -10.40
N ASN A 70 -11.31 0.28 -10.04
CA ASN A 70 -11.11 1.61 -10.59
C ASN A 70 -9.73 2.19 -10.21
N LEU A 71 -9.37 2.15 -8.91
CA LEU A 71 -8.09 2.63 -8.41
C LEU A 71 -6.91 1.99 -9.14
N ARG A 72 -6.88 0.65 -9.19
CA ARG A 72 -5.83 -0.11 -9.91
C ARG A 72 -5.76 0.26 -11.38
N SER A 73 -6.90 0.44 -12.05
CA SER A 73 -6.96 0.81 -13.47
C SER A 73 -6.36 2.19 -13.72
N VAL A 74 -6.72 3.18 -12.89
CA VAL A 74 -6.21 4.54 -12.99
C VAL A 74 -4.71 4.58 -12.72
N ILE A 75 -4.24 4.01 -11.61
CA ILE A 75 -2.81 4.02 -11.24
C ILE A 75 -1.97 3.28 -12.30
N SER A 76 -2.43 2.12 -12.78
CA SER A 76 -1.73 1.38 -13.84
C SER A 76 -1.63 2.21 -15.12
N SER A 77 -2.69 2.95 -15.47
CA SER A 77 -2.69 3.82 -16.65
C SER A 77 -1.71 4.99 -16.49
N LEU A 78 -1.68 5.64 -15.32
CA LEU A 78 -0.75 6.73 -15.02
C LEU A 78 0.72 6.27 -15.05
N ALA A 79 1.03 5.12 -14.46
CA ALA A 79 2.37 4.53 -14.54
C ALA A 79 2.77 4.24 -16.00
N ARG A 80 1.86 3.65 -16.79
CA ARG A 80 2.12 3.32 -18.21
C ARG A 80 2.37 4.54 -19.09
N LYS A 81 1.68 5.67 -18.85
CA LYS A 81 1.96 6.93 -19.57
C LYS A 81 3.42 7.38 -19.41
N ASN A 82 4.02 7.06 -18.28
CA ASN A 82 5.41 7.37 -17.94
C ASN A 82 6.39 6.25 -18.31
N GLY A 83 5.94 5.22 -19.05
CA GLY A 83 6.77 4.07 -19.42
C GLY A 83 7.06 3.11 -18.24
N LEU A 84 6.32 3.22 -17.14
CA LEU A 84 6.48 2.42 -15.93
C LEU A 84 5.32 1.42 -15.77
N VAL A 85 5.47 0.49 -14.85
CA VAL A 85 4.42 -0.45 -14.44
C VAL A 85 4.29 -0.48 -12.93
N ILE A 86 3.14 -0.94 -12.45
CA ILE A 86 2.91 -1.20 -11.02
C ILE A 86 2.93 -2.69 -10.71
N ILE A 87 3.44 -3.04 -9.53
CA ILE A 87 3.42 -4.41 -8.99
C ILE A 87 2.81 -4.38 -7.59
N ALA A 88 1.94 -5.34 -7.29
CA ALA A 88 1.39 -5.57 -5.96
C ALA A 88 2.02 -6.86 -5.38
N ALA A 89 3.04 -6.71 -4.53
CA ALA A 89 3.71 -7.79 -3.83
C ALA A 89 4.40 -7.24 -2.59
N SER A 90 4.53 -8.03 -1.52
CA SER A 90 4.97 -7.50 -0.22
C SER A 90 6.43 -7.08 -0.14
N THR A 91 7.30 -7.60 -1.01
CA THR A 91 8.69 -7.14 -1.16
C THR A 91 9.05 -7.00 -2.64
N HIS A 92 9.98 -6.09 -2.94
CA HIS A 92 10.56 -6.04 -4.27
C HIS A 92 11.74 -7.04 -4.37
N PRO A 93 11.83 -7.90 -5.41
CA PRO A 93 12.79 -8.99 -5.43
C PRO A 93 14.27 -8.58 -5.43
N ILE A 94 14.66 -7.54 -6.19
CA ILE A 94 16.08 -7.23 -6.46
C ILE A 94 16.56 -5.84 -6.04
N SER A 95 15.65 -4.88 -5.86
CA SER A 95 15.99 -3.49 -5.54
C SER A 95 16.39 -3.38 -4.09
N ARG A 96 17.38 -2.53 -3.84
CA ARG A 96 17.99 -2.34 -2.53
C ARG A 96 17.31 -1.19 -1.82
N TRP A 97 16.94 -1.40 -0.55
CA TRP A 97 16.35 -0.36 0.29
C TRP A 97 17.28 0.83 0.48
N GLN A 98 18.60 0.60 0.47
CA GLN A 98 19.62 1.65 0.63
C GLN A 98 19.60 2.68 -0.51
N ASP A 99 19.14 2.26 -1.69
CA ASP A 99 19.14 3.09 -2.89
C ASP A 99 17.81 3.84 -3.07
N GLN A 100 16.83 3.59 -2.19
CA GLN A 100 15.52 4.21 -2.27
C GLN A 100 15.51 5.61 -1.66
N LYS A 101 14.79 6.53 -2.32
CA LYS A 101 14.61 7.90 -1.85
C LYS A 101 13.42 8.00 -0.92
N ILE A 102 13.57 8.80 0.13
CA ILE A 102 12.48 9.16 1.03
C ILE A 102 11.69 10.31 0.41
N PHE A 103 10.37 10.28 0.53
CA PHE A 103 9.48 11.35 0.10
C PHE A 103 9.70 12.58 1.00
N ASP A 104 9.69 13.77 0.38
CA ASP A 104 9.97 15.03 1.06
C ASP A 104 8.77 15.46 1.91
N ASP A 105 8.76 15.04 3.18
CA ASP A 105 7.72 15.32 4.17
C ASP A 105 8.34 15.31 5.59
N GLU A 106 8.07 16.36 6.37
CA GLU A 106 8.63 16.54 7.72
C GLU A 106 8.32 15.35 8.66
N ARG A 107 7.17 14.69 8.49
CA ARG A 107 6.79 13.50 9.27
C ARG A 107 7.72 12.33 8.97
N TYR A 108 8.04 12.11 7.69
CA TYR A 108 8.93 11.02 7.28
C TYR A 108 10.38 11.31 7.69
N GLU A 109 10.81 12.56 7.63
CA GLU A 109 12.12 12.97 8.14
C GLU A 109 12.26 12.66 9.64
N LEU A 110 11.25 13.03 10.44
CA LEU A 110 11.23 12.73 11.87
C LEU A 110 11.29 11.22 12.13
N LEU A 111 10.47 10.44 11.42
CA LEU A 111 10.44 8.98 11.57
C LEU A 111 11.83 8.36 11.28
N VAL A 112 12.51 8.84 10.25
CA VAL A 112 13.85 8.39 9.87
C VAL A 112 14.90 8.85 10.87
N GLN A 113 14.75 10.04 11.46
CA GLN A 113 15.61 10.51 12.54
C GLN A 113 15.45 9.67 13.82
N GLU A 114 14.25 9.23 14.15
CA GLU A 114 14.00 8.43 15.36
C GLU A 114 14.39 6.96 15.19
N LEU A 115 14.00 6.34 14.07
CA LEU A 115 14.15 4.90 13.83
C LEU A 115 15.40 4.53 13.02
N GLN A 116 16.06 5.51 12.40
CA GLN A 116 17.31 5.35 11.67
C GLN A 116 17.22 4.22 10.62
N THR A 117 18.08 3.20 10.74
CA THR A 117 18.12 2.06 9.82
C THR A 117 16.78 1.33 9.73
N VAL A 118 16.02 1.24 10.82
CA VAL A 118 14.75 0.52 10.82
C VAL A 118 13.78 1.17 9.84
N ALA A 119 13.56 2.49 9.92
CA ALA A 119 12.71 3.19 8.95
C ALA A 119 13.24 3.06 7.52
N ARG A 120 14.56 3.22 7.31
CA ARG A 120 15.16 3.16 5.97
C ARG A 120 15.04 1.78 5.32
N SER A 121 15.00 0.70 6.11
CA SER A 121 14.89 -0.66 5.56
C SER A 121 13.46 -1.14 5.32
N LEU A 122 12.44 -0.33 5.62
CA LEU A 122 11.02 -0.64 5.39
C LEU A 122 10.65 -0.50 3.91
N LEU A 123 11.30 -1.28 3.04
CA LEU A 123 10.92 -1.44 1.64
C LEU A 123 9.89 -2.58 1.48
N ILE A 124 8.79 -2.48 2.20
CA ILE A 124 7.69 -3.45 2.20
C ILE A 124 6.44 -2.79 1.65
N PHE A 125 5.54 -3.58 1.07
CA PHE A 125 4.30 -3.09 0.48
C PHE A 125 3.11 -3.88 1.04
N GLY A 126 2.06 -3.17 1.40
CA GLY A 126 0.90 -3.68 2.10
C GLY A 126 -0.40 -3.71 1.30
N LEU A 127 -1.32 -4.54 1.78
CA LEU A 127 -2.75 -4.36 1.58
C LEU A 127 -3.37 -4.29 2.98
N HIS A 128 -4.07 -3.21 3.28
CA HIS A 128 -4.74 -3.02 4.56
C HIS A 128 -6.24 -3.08 4.37
N VAL A 129 -6.93 -3.83 5.24
CA VAL A 129 -8.39 -3.88 5.29
C VAL A 129 -8.85 -3.27 6.59
N HIS A 130 -9.55 -2.15 6.49
CA HIS A 130 -10.13 -1.40 7.59
C HIS A 130 -11.59 -1.81 7.72
N VAL A 131 -12.01 -2.17 8.93
CA VAL A 131 -13.40 -2.52 9.22
C VAL A 131 -13.95 -1.52 10.24
N GLY A 132 -14.97 -0.76 9.84
CA GLY A 132 -15.69 0.14 10.72
C GLY A 132 -16.58 -0.63 11.68
N VAL A 133 -16.27 -0.55 12.98
CA VAL A 133 -17.02 -1.20 14.05
C VAL A 133 -17.50 -0.13 15.03
N PRO A 134 -18.82 0.07 15.22
CA PRO A 134 -19.33 1.19 16.01
C PRO A 134 -19.16 1.01 17.53
N ASP A 135 -19.13 -0.23 18.02
CA ASP A 135 -19.02 -0.55 19.44
C ASP A 135 -17.58 -0.87 19.86
N LYS A 136 -17.06 -0.20 20.89
CA LYS A 136 -15.67 -0.33 21.35
C LYS A 136 -15.37 -1.67 22.00
N ASP A 137 -16.30 -2.20 22.80
CA ASP A 137 -16.10 -3.52 23.44
C ASP A 137 -16.04 -4.61 22.38
N ARG A 138 -16.89 -4.51 21.35
CA ARG A 138 -16.86 -5.36 20.17
C ARG A 138 -15.56 -5.26 19.39
N GLN A 139 -14.98 -4.06 19.23
CA GLN A 139 -13.66 -3.90 18.60
C GLN A 139 -12.59 -4.72 19.33
N ILE A 140 -12.53 -4.63 20.66
CA ILE A 140 -11.58 -5.39 21.48
C ILE A 140 -11.79 -6.90 21.31
N HIS A 141 -13.04 -7.36 21.34
CA HIS A 141 -13.36 -8.77 21.15
C HIS A 141 -12.97 -9.27 19.75
N ILE A 142 -13.24 -8.49 18.70
CA ILE A 142 -12.85 -8.83 17.32
C ILE A 142 -11.33 -8.91 17.19
N MET A 143 -10.59 -7.92 17.71
CA MET A 143 -9.12 -7.91 17.63
C MET A 143 -8.50 -9.09 18.38
N ASN A 144 -9.06 -9.46 19.54
CA ASN A 144 -8.62 -10.65 20.27
C ASN A 144 -8.84 -11.95 19.47
N ALA A 145 -9.98 -12.08 18.78
CA ALA A 145 -10.25 -13.22 17.91
C ALA A 145 -9.37 -13.20 16.66
N ALA A 146 -9.14 -12.03 16.05
CA ALA A 146 -8.34 -11.88 14.84
C ALA A 146 -6.92 -12.44 15.00
N ARG A 147 -6.31 -12.28 16.19
CA ARG A 147 -4.97 -12.83 16.52
C ARG A 147 -4.84 -14.33 16.23
N TYR A 148 -5.91 -15.10 16.41
CA TYR A 148 -5.92 -16.53 16.09
C TYR A 148 -5.86 -16.79 14.58
N PHE A 149 -6.51 -15.94 13.79
CA PHE A 149 -6.61 -16.07 12.33
C PHE A 149 -5.43 -15.46 11.58
N LEU A 150 -4.70 -14.49 12.16
CA LEU A 150 -3.56 -13.83 11.54
C LEU A 150 -2.55 -14.77 10.84
N PRO A 151 -2.05 -15.86 11.46
CA PRO A 151 -1.11 -16.75 10.78
C PRO A 151 -1.72 -17.47 9.57
N HIS A 152 -3.03 -17.75 9.60
CA HIS A 152 -3.74 -18.39 8.49
C HIS A 152 -3.92 -17.42 7.31
N VAL A 153 -4.30 -16.17 7.60
CA VAL A 153 -4.39 -15.13 6.58
C VAL A 153 -3.01 -14.88 5.98
N LEU A 154 -1.99 -14.71 6.81
CA LEU A 154 -0.61 -14.51 6.35
C LEU A 154 -0.15 -15.63 5.41
N ALA A 155 -0.44 -16.89 5.75
CA ALA A 155 -0.08 -18.04 4.90
C ALA A 155 -0.77 -18.03 3.53
N LEU A 156 -2.00 -17.51 3.44
CA LEU A 156 -2.75 -17.40 2.18
C LEU A 156 -2.32 -16.18 1.36
N THR A 157 -1.79 -15.13 1.99
CA THR A 157 -1.47 -13.85 1.36
C THR A 157 0.03 -13.65 1.13
N THR A 158 0.88 -14.64 1.39
CA THR A 158 2.34 -14.50 1.22
C THR A 158 2.70 -14.11 -0.21
N SER A 159 3.45 -13.02 -0.36
CA SER A 159 3.90 -12.53 -1.67
C SER A 159 5.33 -11.98 -1.67
N SER A 160 6.14 -12.34 -0.67
CA SER A 160 7.51 -11.86 -0.46
C SER A 160 8.57 -12.99 -0.40
N PRO A 161 8.68 -13.85 -1.42
CA PRO A 161 9.66 -14.95 -1.39
C PRO A 161 11.11 -14.49 -1.60
N PHE A 162 11.35 -13.23 -1.97
CA PHE A 162 12.68 -12.70 -2.25
C PHE A 162 12.91 -11.33 -1.61
N TRP A 163 14.14 -11.10 -1.17
CA TRP A 163 14.64 -9.82 -0.65
C TRP A 163 16.09 -9.62 -1.10
N MET A 164 16.35 -8.54 -1.85
CA MET A 164 17.70 -8.24 -2.40
C MET A 164 18.33 -9.44 -3.14
N ALA A 165 17.54 -10.13 -3.95
CA ALA A 165 17.90 -11.33 -4.73
C ALA A 165 18.19 -12.61 -3.92
N HIS A 166 17.77 -12.67 -2.65
CA HIS A 166 17.88 -13.85 -1.78
C HIS A 166 16.50 -14.32 -1.28
N ASN A 167 16.35 -15.62 -1.00
CA ASN A 167 15.17 -16.22 -0.37
C ASN A 167 15.43 -16.62 1.09
#